data_AF-A0A961PWD5-F1
#
_entry.id   AF-A0A961PWD5-F1
#
_cell.length_a   1.000
_cell.length_b   1.000
_cell.length_c   1.000
_cell.angle_alpha   90.00
_cell.angle_beta   90.00
_cell.angle_gamma   90.00
#
_symmetry.space_group_name_H-M   'P 1'
#
loop_
_entity.id
_entity.type
_entity.pdbx_description
1 polymer ?
#
loop_
_entity_poly.entity_id
_entity_poly.type
_entity_poly.pdbx_seq_one_letter_code
_entity_poly.pdbx_strand_id
1 'polypeptide(L)'
;MQNSRVDNRLMRALRQGAEALPDDLGRLHEYLMLIGGLLGEKATDHEETWALALAAAAEIETLQRLEGAVTEKAIAVPARDLGEVLIKFAIWNALVAGGDAEEGNCDRDRLIRSIRNDIERLARVGAGGKRGDPAN
;
A
#
# COMPACT_ATOMS: atom_id res chain seq x y z
N MET A 1 45.17 21.06 1.38
CA MET A 1 44.58 21.90 0.31
C MET A 1 44.73 21.19 -1.03
N GLN A 2 43.66 20.58 -1.54
CA GLN A 2 43.31 20.46 -2.97
C GLN A 2 41.99 19.65 -3.06
N ASN A 3 40.93 20.25 -2.52
CA ASN A 3 39.56 19.77 -2.62
C ASN A 3 38.84 20.56 -3.74
N SER A 4 39.37 20.52 -4.97
CA SER A 4 38.91 21.42 -6.04
C SER A 4 38.65 20.77 -7.40
N ARG A 5 38.80 19.45 -7.53
CA ARG A 5 38.50 18.76 -8.79
C ARG A 5 38.03 17.36 -8.48
N VAL A 6 36.73 17.09 -8.53
CA VAL A 6 36.34 15.86 -9.23
C VAL A 6 37.03 16.00 -10.58
N ASP A 7 38.08 15.21 -10.81
CA ASP A 7 39.01 15.46 -11.90
C ASP A 7 38.23 15.67 -13.19
N ASN A 8 38.51 16.74 -13.94
CA ASN A 8 37.74 17.12 -15.13
C ASN A 8 37.64 15.93 -16.11
N ARG A 9 38.58 14.99 -16.03
CA ARG A 9 38.62 13.73 -16.76
C ARG A 9 37.66 12.66 -16.23
N LEU A 10 37.51 12.50 -14.90
CA LEU A 10 36.47 11.63 -14.34
C LEU A 10 35.07 12.19 -14.63
N MET A 11 34.88 13.51 -14.50
CA MET A 11 33.62 14.16 -14.91
C MET A 11 33.33 14.00 -16.41
N ARG A 12 34.37 14.01 -17.24
CA ARG A 12 34.27 13.73 -18.66
C ARG A 12 33.87 12.27 -18.92
N ALA A 13 34.50 11.31 -18.24
CA ALA A 13 34.14 9.89 -18.32
C ALA A 13 32.70 9.62 -17.87
N LEU A 14 32.24 10.26 -16.79
CA LEU A 14 30.85 10.17 -16.33
C LEU A 14 29.84 10.73 -17.35
N ARG A 15 30.24 11.69 -18.20
CA ARG A 15 29.37 12.32 -19.21
C ARG A 15 29.45 11.65 -20.58
N GLN A 16 30.62 11.16 -20.97
CA GLN A 16 30.91 10.63 -22.31
C GLN A 16 30.96 9.10 -22.34
N GLY A 17 30.84 8.44 -21.18
CA GLY A 17 30.85 7.00 -21.06
C GLY A 17 32.25 6.39 -21.04
N ALA A 18 32.30 5.05 -21.10
CA ALA A 18 33.52 4.26 -20.92
C ALA A 18 34.65 4.60 -21.91
N GLU A 19 34.31 5.11 -23.11
CA GLU A 19 35.28 5.49 -24.14
C GLU A 19 36.18 6.67 -23.74
N ALA A 20 35.78 7.46 -22.73
CA ALA A 20 36.57 8.57 -22.21
C ALA A 20 37.43 8.19 -20.98
N LEU A 21 37.48 6.90 -20.62
CA LEU A 21 38.37 6.40 -19.57
C LEU A 21 39.83 6.41 -20.04
N PRO A 22 40.78 6.62 -19.11
CA PRO A 22 42.21 6.53 -19.44
C PRO A 22 42.63 5.06 -19.66
N ASP A 23 43.55 4.84 -20.59
CA ASP A 23 44.20 3.52 -20.80
C ASP A 23 45.28 3.19 -19.74
N ASP A 24 45.33 3.97 -18.65
CA ASP A 24 46.30 3.82 -17.57
C ASP A 24 45.68 3.10 -16.37
N LEU A 25 46.22 1.93 -16.03
CA LEU A 25 45.70 1.08 -14.95
C LEU A 25 45.76 1.75 -13.57
N GLY A 26 46.77 2.58 -13.31
CA GLY A 26 46.88 3.32 -12.06
C GLY A 26 45.72 4.30 -11.89
N ARG A 27 45.41 5.06 -12.94
CA ARG A 27 44.27 5.98 -12.96
C ARG A 27 42.92 5.28 -12.91
N LEU A 28 42.77 4.14 -13.59
CA LEU A 28 41.55 3.34 -13.50
C LEU A 28 41.31 2.85 -12.07
N HIS A 29 42.37 2.43 -11.37
CA HIS A 29 42.30 2.06 -9.97
C HIS A 29 41.92 3.24 -9.07
N GLU A 30 42.54 4.41 -9.25
CA GLU A 30 42.19 5.64 -8.53
C GLU A 30 40.72 6.04 -8.75
N TYR A 31 40.22 5.93 -9.98
CA TYR A 31 38.82 6.20 -10.30
C TYR A 31 37.87 5.22 -9.61
N LEU A 32 38.21 3.92 -9.58
CA LEU A 32 37.41 2.92 -8.87
C LEU A 32 37.33 3.22 -7.37
N MET A 33 38.44 3.60 -6.74
CA MET A 33 38.46 3.97 -5.32
C MET A 33 37.61 5.21 -5.05
N LEU A 34 37.71 6.24 -5.91
CA LEU A 34 36.93 7.47 -5.78
C LEU A 34 35.43 7.22 -6.02
N ILE A 35 35.06 6.43 -7.04
CA ILE A 35 33.68 6.03 -7.30
C ILE A 35 33.14 5.23 -6.11
N GLY A 36 33.93 4.29 -5.56
CA GLY A 36 33.55 3.52 -4.39
C GLY A 36 33.27 4.41 -3.16
N GLY A 37 34.12 5.41 -2.91
CA GLY A 37 33.91 6.40 -1.86
C GLY A 37 32.64 7.23 -2.07
N LEU A 38 32.44 7.78 -3.27
CA LEU A 38 31.25 8.56 -3.62
C LEU A 38 29.96 7.76 -3.55
N LEU A 39 29.98 6.48 -3.96
CA LEU A 39 28.84 5.58 -3.83
C LEU A 39 28.55 5.26 -2.36
N GLY A 40 29.59 5.09 -1.53
CA GLY A 40 29.44 4.94 -0.08
C GLY A 40 28.79 6.16 0.57
N GLU A 41 29.30 7.36 0.28
CA GLU A 41 28.73 8.63 0.75
C GLU A 41 27.27 8.78 0.30
N LYS A 42 26.97 8.51 -0.97
CA LYS A 42 25.60 8.56 -1.49
C LYS A 42 24.68 7.51 -0.87
N ALA A 43 25.19 6.32 -0.58
CA ALA A 43 24.42 5.29 0.12
C ALA A 43 24.06 5.75 1.54
N THR A 44 24.99 6.37 2.26
CA THR A 44 24.72 6.96 3.58
C THR A 44 23.75 8.13 3.50
N ASP A 45 23.88 9.02 2.51
CA ASP A 45 22.95 10.13 2.28
C ASP A 45 21.49 9.64 2.09
N HIS A 46 21.31 8.46 1.51
CA HIS A 46 20.01 7.87 1.23
C HIS A 46 19.54 6.86 2.29
N GLU A 47 20.36 6.49 3.27
CA GLU A 47 20.05 5.48 4.27
C GLU A 47 18.83 5.88 5.12
N GLU A 48 18.78 7.14 5.58
CA GLU A 48 17.63 7.66 6.33
C GLU A 48 16.37 7.70 5.45
N THR A 49 16.50 8.09 4.18
CA THR A 49 15.36 8.12 3.23
C THR A 49 14.82 6.71 2.98
N TRP A 50 15.71 5.73 2.85
CA TRP A 50 15.35 4.33 2.68
C TRP A 50 14.68 3.76 3.92
N ALA A 51 15.22 4.05 5.10
CA ALA A 51 14.63 3.61 6.37
C ALA A 51 13.23 4.20 6.56
N LEU A 52 13.03 5.48 6.22
CA LEU A 52 11.71 6.12 6.23
C LEU A 52 10.74 5.49 5.23
N ALA A 53 11.20 5.21 4.00
CA ALA A 53 10.37 4.54 2.99
C ALA A 53 9.98 3.13 3.41
N LEU A 54 10.89 2.38 4.03
CA LEU A 54 10.63 1.04 4.56
C LEU A 54 9.64 1.09 5.73
N ALA A 55 9.80 2.05 6.65
CA ALA A 55 8.87 2.24 7.76
C ALA A 55 7.46 2.60 7.26
N ALA A 56 7.35 3.50 6.29
CA ALA A 56 6.08 3.86 5.66
C ALA A 56 5.44 2.67 4.94
N ALA A 57 6.22 1.85 4.23
CA ALA A 57 5.71 0.64 3.59
C ALA A 57 5.15 -0.37 4.61
N ALA A 58 5.85 -0.57 5.73
CA ALA A 58 5.39 -1.45 6.82
C ALA A 58 4.12 -0.92 7.50
N GLU A 59 3.99 0.40 7.67
CA GLU A 59 2.79 1.03 8.18
C GLU A 59 1.61 0.83 7.21
N ILE A 60 1.80 1.07 5.92
CA ILE A 60 0.78 0.85 4.88
C ILE A 60 0.33 -0.61 4.86
N GLU A 61 1.26 -1.57 4.91
CA GLU A 61 0.93 -3.00 4.97
C GLU A 61 0.10 -3.33 6.22
N THR A 62 0.46 -2.74 7.37
CA THR A 62 -0.30 -2.91 8.61
C THR A 62 -1.72 -2.35 8.49
N LEU A 63 -1.88 -1.16 7.89
CA LEU A 63 -3.17 -0.55 7.65
C LEU A 63 -4.04 -1.39 6.69
N GLN A 64 -3.45 -1.93 5.62
CA GLN A 64 -4.15 -2.81 4.68
C GLN A 64 -4.62 -4.11 5.35
N ARG A 65 -3.78 -4.72 6.20
CA ARG A 65 -4.19 -5.90 7.00
C ARG A 65 -5.33 -5.57 7.97
N LEU A 66 -5.30 -4.38 8.58
CA LEU A 66 -6.39 -3.93 9.45
C LEU A 66 -7.69 -3.69 8.67
N GLU A 67 -7.61 -3.09 7.49
CA GLU A 67 -8.77 -2.90 6.59
C GLU A 67 -9.41 -4.25 6.22
N GLY A 68 -8.61 -5.25 5.85
CA GLY A 68 -9.08 -6.62 5.62
C GLY A 68 -9.73 -7.24 6.87
N ALA A 69 -9.11 -7.10 8.05
CA ALA A 69 -9.66 -7.61 9.30
C ALA A 69 -10.98 -6.94 9.71
N VAL A 70 -11.14 -5.63 9.47
CA VAL A 70 -12.40 -4.91 9.66
C VAL A 70 -13.47 -5.46 8.72
N THR A 71 -13.12 -5.71 7.46
CA THR A 71 -14.04 -6.26 6.47
C THR A 71 -14.52 -7.66 6.85
N GLU A 72 -13.61 -8.55 7.28
CA GLU A 72 -13.95 -9.87 7.79
C GLU A 72 -14.89 -9.81 9.00
N LYS A 73 -14.62 -8.92 9.96
CA LYS A 73 -15.49 -8.71 11.11
C LYS A 73 -16.87 -8.21 10.68
N ALA A 74 -16.93 -7.27 9.74
CA ALA A 74 -18.20 -6.75 9.22
C ALA A 74 -18.99 -7.85 8.49
N ILE A 75 -18.34 -8.76 7.78
CA ILE A 75 -18.98 -9.92 7.14
C ILE A 75 -19.56 -10.87 8.19
N ALA A 76 -18.79 -11.16 9.24
CA ALA A 76 -19.13 -12.15 10.26
C ALA A 76 -20.27 -11.74 11.20
N VAL A 77 -20.47 -10.43 11.43
CA VAL A 77 -21.51 -9.91 12.34
C VAL A 77 -22.82 -9.71 11.57
N PRO A 78 -23.91 -10.46 11.85
CA PRO A 78 -25.20 -10.24 11.19
C PRO A 78 -25.85 -8.94 11.66
N ALA A 79 -26.34 -8.10 10.74
CA ALA A 79 -27.04 -6.87 11.09
C ALA A 79 -28.41 -7.13 11.77
N ARG A 80 -28.67 -6.45 12.88
CA ARG A 80 -29.89 -6.62 13.69
C ARG A 80 -31.06 -5.80 13.17
N ASP A 81 -30.77 -4.72 12.48
CA ASP A 81 -31.74 -3.79 11.91
C ASP A 81 -31.21 -3.12 10.64
N LEU A 82 -32.04 -2.26 10.03
CA LEU A 82 -31.67 -1.54 8.82
C LEU A 82 -30.54 -0.52 9.06
N GLY A 83 -30.40 0.03 10.26
CA GLY A 83 -29.32 0.95 10.60
C GLY A 83 -27.95 0.26 10.53
N GLU A 84 -27.84 -0.94 11.08
CA GLU A 84 -26.62 -1.76 10.98
C GLU A 84 -26.32 -2.20 9.54
N VAL A 85 -27.34 -2.44 8.71
CA VAL A 85 -27.16 -2.67 7.26
C VAL A 85 -26.56 -1.45 6.56
N LEU A 86 -27.02 -0.24 6.88
CA LEU A 86 -26.47 1.00 6.33
C LEU A 86 -25.00 1.21 6.74
N ILE A 87 -24.63 0.82 7.96
CA ILE A 87 -23.23 0.84 8.40
C ILE A 87 -22.37 -0.10 7.55
N LYS A 88 -22.83 -1.32 7.26
CA LYS A 88 -22.11 -2.23 6.36
C LYS A 88 -21.97 -1.66 4.94
N PHE A 89 -23.00 -0.98 4.44
CA PHE A 89 -22.91 -0.25 3.17
C PHE A 89 -21.89 0.89 3.21
N ALA A 90 -21.80 1.63 4.31
CA ALA A 90 -20.79 2.67 4.48
C ALA A 90 -19.36 2.09 4.46
N ILE A 91 -19.16 0.93 5.12
CA ILE A 91 -17.89 0.19 5.05
C ILE A 91 -17.59 -0.21 3.60
N TRP A 92 -18.55 -0.79 2.89
CA TRP A 92 -18.37 -1.15 1.48
C TRP A 92 -18.01 0.05 0.59
N ASN A 93 -18.68 1.19 0.75
CA ASN A 93 -18.37 2.41 0.03
C ASN A 93 -16.94 2.92 0.31
N ALA A 94 -16.49 2.85 1.56
CA ALA A 94 -15.14 3.23 1.95
C ALA A 94 -14.09 2.32 1.27
N LEU A 95 -14.33 1.01 1.24
CA LEU A 95 -13.47 0.05 0.53
C LEU A 95 -13.38 0.37 -0.96
N VAL A 96 -14.49 0.70 -1.62
CA VAL A 96 -14.53 1.05 -3.06
C VAL A 96 -13.76 2.34 -3.35
N ALA A 97 -13.87 3.35 -2.47
CA ALA A 97 -13.14 4.60 -2.62
C ALA A 97 -11.61 4.45 -2.43
N GLY A 98 -11.16 3.40 -1.74
CA GLY A 98 -9.75 3.10 -1.47
C GLY A 98 -8.91 2.62 -2.68
N GLY A 99 -9.53 2.41 -3.85
CA GLY A 99 -8.82 2.08 -5.10
C GLY A 99 -8.71 0.58 -5.43
N ASP A 100 -8.42 0.25 -6.68
CA ASP A 100 -8.53 -1.11 -7.26
C ASP A 100 -7.30 -2.00 -6.98
N ALA A 101 -7.04 -2.32 -5.71
CA ALA A 101 -6.21 -3.50 -5.42
C ALA A 101 -7.01 -4.76 -5.79
N GLU A 102 -6.45 -5.65 -6.62
CA GLU A 102 -7.15 -6.87 -7.08
C GLU A 102 -7.64 -7.76 -5.93
N GLU A 103 -6.89 -7.83 -4.81
CA GLU A 103 -7.33 -8.54 -3.59
C GLU A 103 -8.56 -7.91 -2.95
N GLY A 104 -8.68 -6.57 -2.98
CA GLY A 104 -9.82 -5.83 -2.43
C GLY A 104 -11.14 -6.15 -3.15
N ASN A 105 -11.09 -6.67 -4.38
CA ASN A 105 -12.28 -7.00 -5.13
C ASN A 105 -13.02 -8.21 -4.54
N CYS A 106 -12.30 -9.20 -4.02
CA CYS A 106 -12.89 -10.39 -3.40
C CYS A 106 -13.64 -10.05 -2.10
N ASP A 107 -13.06 -9.18 -1.28
CA ASP A 107 -13.62 -8.82 0.02
C ASP A 107 -14.83 -7.88 -0.11
N ARG A 108 -14.80 -6.95 -1.08
CA ARG A 108 -15.98 -6.15 -1.47
C ARG A 108 -17.15 -7.03 -1.89
N ASP A 109 -16.89 -8.04 -2.72
CA ASP A 109 -17.90 -8.99 -3.19
C ASP A 109 -18.48 -9.87 -2.07
N ARG A 110 -17.67 -10.20 -1.07
CA ARG A 110 -18.13 -10.95 0.10
C ARG A 110 -18.96 -10.07 1.04
N LEU A 111 -18.57 -8.81 1.25
CA LEU A 111 -19.32 -7.87 2.07
C LEU A 111 -20.69 -7.55 1.45
N ILE A 112 -20.77 -7.30 0.14
CA ILE A 112 -22.06 -7.03 -0.52
C ILE A 112 -23.01 -8.24 -0.46
N ARG A 113 -22.48 -9.47 -0.49
CA ARG A 113 -23.25 -10.69 -0.26
C ARG A 113 -23.76 -10.79 1.18
N SER A 114 -22.92 -10.46 2.17
CA SER A 114 -23.33 -10.41 3.59
C SER A 114 -24.47 -9.39 3.80
N ILE A 115 -24.36 -8.21 3.21
CA ILE A 115 -25.40 -7.16 3.23
C ILE A 115 -26.72 -7.68 2.64
N ARG A 116 -26.67 -8.34 1.48
CA ARG A 116 -27.86 -8.92 0.84
C ARG A 116 -28.55 -9.94 1.75
N ASN A 117 -27.77 -10.84 2.35
CA ASN A 117 -28.29 -11.84 3.29
C ASN A 117 -28.96 -11.21 4.52
N ASP A 118 -28.40 -10.11 5.02
CA ASP A 118 -28.97 -9.36 6.14
C ASP A 118 -30.31 -8.71 5.76
N ILE A 119 -30.41 -8.08 4.60
CA ILE A 119 -31.67 -7.50 4.09
C ILE A 119 -32.75 -8.57 3.94
N GLU A 120 -32.41 -9.70 3.32
CA GLU A 120 -33.36 -10.81 3.14
C GLU A 120 -33.85 -11.37 4.48
N ARG A 121 -32.95 -11.52 5.46
CA ARG A 121 -33.31 -11.97 6.80
C ARG A 121 -34.27 -10.99 7.48
N LEU A 122 -33.96 -9.70 7.46
CA LEU A 122 -34.79 -8.66 8.08
C LEU A 122 -36.16 -8.54 7.40
N ALA A 123 -36.23 -8.66 6.07
CA ALA A 123 -37.48 -8.65 5.33
C ALA A 123 -38.41 -9.81 5.73
N ARG A 124 -37.86 -11.02 5.98
CA ARG A 124 -38.64 -12.18 6.44
C ARG A 124 -39.18 -11.99 7.86
N VAL A 125 -38.39 -11.39 8.76
CA VAL A 125 -38.83 -11.08 10.13
C VAL A 125 -39.93 -10.02 10.11
N GLY A 126 -39.81 -8.98 9.30
CA GLY A 126 -40.85 -7.97 9.12
C GLY A 126 -42.15 -8.49 8.49
N ALA A 127 -42.07 -9.51 7.62
CA ALA A 127 -43.24 -10.14 7.00
C ALA A 127 -43.97 -11.12 7.96
N GLY A 128 -43.25 -11.75 8.89
CA GLY A 128 -43.81 -12.69 9.88
C GLY A 128 -44.62 -12.03 11.00
N GLY A 129 -44.37 -10.75 11.30
CA GLY A 129 -45.06 -10.00 12.37
C GLY A 129 -46.45 -9.47 12.01
N LYS A 130 -46.97 -9.72 10.80
CA LYS A 130 -48.30 -9.26 10.34
C LYS A 130 -49.36 -10.37 10.22
N ARG A 131 -49.13 -11.59 10.73
CA ARG A 131 -50.14 -12.67 10.75
C ARG A 131 -50.50 -13.08 12.18
N GLY A 132 -51.64 -12.58 12.65
CA GLY A 132 -52.30 -12.91 13.94
C GLY A 132 -52.71 -11.60 14.62
N ASP A 133 -53.97 -11.17 14.69
CA ASP A 133 -55.24 -11.90 14.78
C ASP A 133 -56.35 -11.27 13.92
N PRO A 134 -57.21 -12.08 13.25
CA PRO A 134 -58.61 -11.74 13.11
C PRO A 134 -59.36 -12.30 14.34
N ALA A 135 -59.47 -11.49 15.40
CA ALA A 135 -60.36 -11.80 16.51
C ALA A 135 -61.75 -11.21 16.22
N ASN A 136 -62.63 -12.17 15.94
CA ASN A 136 -64.09 -12.14 15.94
C ASN A 136 -64.72 -11.30 17.07
#